data_AF-A0AA86T187-F1
#
_entry.id   AF-A0AA86T187-F1
#
_cell.length_a   1.000
_cell.length_b   1.000
_cell.length_c   1.000
_cell.angle_alpha   90.00
_cell.angle_beta   90.00
_cell.angle_gamma   90.00
#
_symmetry.space_group_name_H-M   'P 1'
#
loop_
_entity.id
_entity.type
_entity.pdbx_description
1 polymer ?
#
loop_
_entity_poly.entity_id
_entity_poly.type
_entity_poly.pdbx_seq_one_letter_code
_entity_poly.pdbx_strand_id
1 'polypeptide(L)'
;MGWLVGAKGGARVQWGSGLQTRITMAHACWSRCPSTRIHSLLSDYFSHTANASFLFSHLLKDIDILRVKYTALKTILQCVPINQIPSPMVMTHLTEFSNFSNPFTSSDQVRVKQYQYFNLQKRLESSRHKAQAKLQLAAKIKCGSACLVAVITASLVVIIIFYGLALIMAMPGLASMNLGSERKLAKVAARLDAAAKGSYIVNKDLEMTSRLVVRLNDELEYMRRRVKIWVKRRENRVEGNDVVQLLKKKHCSFNEQLDELEEHLYLCFIDLVLCQISD
;
A
#
# COMPACT_ATOMS: atom_id res chain seq x y z
N MET A 1 -4.13 -29.25 -14.25
CA MET A 1 -4.16 -27.92 -13.60
C MET A 1 -5.44 -27.70 -12.76
N GLY A 2 -5.94 -28.74 -12.06
CA GLY A 2 -7.25 -28.71 -11.38
C GLY A 2 -7.22 -28.62 -9.85
N TRP A 3 -6.05 -28.47 -9.22
CA TRP A 3 -5.91 -28.57 -7.76
C TRP A 3 -5.87 -27.22 -7.02
N LEU A 4 -5.84 -26.09 -7.74
CA LEU A 4 -5.67 -24.74 -7.18
C LEU A 4 -6.97 -23.94 -7.01
N VAL A 5 -8.11 -24.45 -7.50
CA VAL A 5 -9.39 -23.73 -7.45
C VAL A 5 -10.16 -24.00 -6.14
N GLY A 6 -9.96 -25.17 -5.51
CA GLY A 6 -10.68 -25.56 -4.29
C GLY A 6 -10.17 -24.94 -2.98
N ALA A 7 -8.89 -24.54 -2.92
CA ALA A 7 -8.27 -24.00 -1.70
C ALA A 7 -8.41 -22.47 -1.55
N LYS A 8 -8.80 -21.76 -2.61
CA LYS A 8 -8.86 -20.28 -2.64
C LYS A 8 -9.97 -19.68 -1.78
N GLY A 9 -11.08 -20.38 -1.56
CA GLY A 9 -12.23 -19.85 -0.82
C GLY A 9 -12.03 -19.77 0.70
N GLY A 10 -11.43 -20.81 1.29
CA GLY A 10 -11.23 -20.89 2.75
C GLY A 10 -10.10 -19.99 3.26
N ALA A 11 -8.99 -19.89 2.52
CA ALA A 11 -7.89 -19.00 2.87
C ALA A 11 -8.34 -17.52 2.81
N ARG A 12 -9.09 -17.12 1.78
CA ARG A 12 -9.48 -15.73 1.47
C ARG A 12 -10.31 -15.03 2.56
N VAL A 13 -11.16 -15.76 3.29
CA VAL A 13 -11.98 -15.21 4.39
C VAL A 13 -11.18 -15.04 5.68
N GLN A 14 -10.19 -15.90 5.91
CA GLN A 14 -9.39 -15.93 7.14
C GLN A 14 -8.35 -14.79 7.20
N TRP A 15 -7.87 -14.31 6.04
CA TRP A 15 -6.98 -13.14 5.95
C TRP A 15 -7.68 -11.85 6.37
N GLY A 16 -8.95 -11.65 5.99
CA GLY A 16 -9.70 -10.43 6.28
C GLY A 16 -9.93 -10.20 7.79
N SER A 17 -10.29 -11.24 8.54
CA SER A 17 -10.50 -11.13 9.99
C SER A 17 -9.19 -11.00 10.76
N GLY A 18 -8.15 -11.77 10.39
CA GLY A 18 -6.84 -11.72 11.04
C GLY A 18 -6.10 -10.39 10.84
N LEU A 19 -6.23 -9.77 9.66
CA LEU A 19 -5.63 -8.47 9.38
C LEU A 19 -6.34 -7.34 10.14
N GLN A 20 -7.68 -7.37 10.20
CA GLN A 20 -8.47 -6.37 10.93
C GLN A 20 -8.13 -6.41 12.43
N THR A 21 -8.04 -7.60 13.04
CA THR A 21 -7.69 -7.74 14.46
C THR A 21 -6.26 -7.26 14.76
N ARG A 22 -5.30 -7.51 13.86
CA ARG A 22 -3.91 -7.03 14.02
C ARG A 22 -3.82 -5.51 13.86
N ILE A 23 -4.60 -4.92 12.95
CA ILE A 23 -4.71 -3.47 12.77
C ILE A 23 -5.34 -2.82 14.01
N THR A 24 -6.43 -3.37 14.54
CA THR A 24 -7.10 -2.83 15.74
C THR A 24 -6.24 -2.98 17.00
N MET A 25 -5.53 -4.10 17.15
CA MET A 25 -4.59 -4.30 18.26
C MET A 25 -3.39 -3.36 18.18
N ALA A 26 -2.82 -3.15 16.98
CA ALA A 26 -1.74 -2.18 16.78
C ALA A 26 -2.21 -0.76 17.13
N HIS A 27 -3.43 -0.38 16.73
CA HIS A 27 -4.01 0.93 17.02
C HIS A 27 -4.31 1.13 18.52
N ALA A 28 -4.84 0.09 19.20
CA ALA A 28 -5.16 0.14 20.63
C ALA A 28 -3.91 0.21 21.51
N CYS A 29 -2.85 -0.52 21.17
CA CYS A 29 -1.60 -0.53 21.92
C CYS A 29 -0.80 0.78 21.76
N TRP A 30 -0.98 1.53 20.66
CA TRP A 30 -0.19 2.73 20.38
C TRP A 30 -0.73 4.02 20.99
N SER A 31 -2.04 4.08 21.27
CA SER A 31 -2.73 5.27 21.83
C SER A 31 -2.27 5.71 23.23
N ARG A 32 -1.42 4.93 23.90
CA ARG A 32 -0.99 5.16 25.30
C ARG A 32 0.40 5.79 25.49
N CYS A 33 1.10 6.20 24.42
CA CYS A 33 2.47 6.73 24.54
C CYS A 33 2.56 8.27 24.35
N PRO A 34 3.41 8.99 25.12
CA PRO A 34 3.58 10.45 24.98
C PRO A 34 4.16 10.83 23.61
N SER A 35 3.63 11.90 23.01
CA SER A 35 3.88 12.26 21.61
C SER A 35 5.25 12.91 21.38
N THR A 36 6.19 12.14 20.84
CA THR A 36 7.30 12.71 20.06
C THR A 36 6.89 12.78 18.59
N ARG A 37 7.39 13.77 17.83
CA ARG A 37 7.12 13.91 16.37
C ARG A 37 7.41 12.62 15.58
N ILE A 38 8.31 11.77 16.06
CA ILE A 38 8.64 10.47 15.46
C ILE A 38 7.49 9.47 15.68
N HIS A 39 6.94 9.42 16.90
CA HIS A 39 5.78 8.56 17.18
C HIS A 39 4.56 8.96 16.35
N SER A 40 4.30 10.25 16.15
CA SER A 40 3.21 10.67 15.26
C SER A 40 3.43 10.26 13.81
N LEU A 41 4.67 10.35 13.29
CA LEU A 41 4.96 9.95 11.91
C LEU A 41 4.85 8.43 11.70
N LEU A 42 5.30 7.64 12.68
CA LEU A 42 5.13 6.19 12.65
C LEU A 42 3.66 5.81 12.75
N SER A 43 2.90 6.45 13.65
CA SER A 43 1.46 6.25 13.76
C SER A 43 0.73 6.60 12.46
N ASP A 44 1.11 7.72 11.83
CA ASP A 44 0.58 8.10 10.52
C ASP A 44 0.91 6.99 9.50
N TYR A 45 2.17 6.53 9.44
CA TYR A 45 2.58 5.43 8.55
C TYR A 45 1.72 4.17 8.74
N PHE A 46 1.57 3.68 9.96
CA PHE A 46 0.77 2.47 10.21
C PHE A 46 -0.71 2.67 9.85
N SER A 47 -1.30 3.81 10.23
CA SER A 47 -2.67 4.15 9.85
C SER A 47 -2.84 4.22 8.33
N HIS A 48 -1.86 4.79 7.63
CA HIS A 48 -1.83 4.84 6.18
C HIS A 48 -1.72 3.44 5.56
N THR A 49 -0.82 2.58 6.02
CA THR A 49 -0.73 1.19 5.53
C THR A 49 -2.01 0.38 5.80
N ALA A 50 -2.65 0.59 6.95
CA ALA A 50 -3.93 -0.03 7.28
C ALA A 50 -5.04 0.44 6.33
N ASN A 51 -5.13 1.74 6.06
CA ASN A 51 -6.09 2.29 5.11
C ASN A 51 -5.86 1.76 3.68
N ALA A 52 -4.61 1.59 3.24
CA ALA A 52 -4.28 0.99 1.95
C ALA A 52 -4.75 -0.48 1.91
N SER A 53 -4.47 -1.25 2.95
CA SER A 53 -4.91 -2.66 3.04
C SER A 53 -6.43 -2.80 3.01
N PHE A 54 -7.17 -1.85 3.63
CA PHE A 54 -8.62 -1.83 3.59
C PHE A 54 -9.14 -1.53 2.18
N LEU A 55 -8.53 -0.57 1.48
CA LEU A 55 -8.86 -0.28 0.07
C LEU A 55 -8.63 -1.49 -0.82
N PHE A 56 -7.48 -2.15 -0.71
CA PHE A 56 -7.16 -3.34 -1.50
C PHE A 56 -8.13 -4.48 -1.20
N SER A 57 -8.53 -4.65 0.06
CA SER A 57 -9.54 -5.64 0.46
C SER A 57 -10.91 -5.34 -0.16
N HIS A 58 -11.30 -4.07 -0.22
CA HIS A 58 -12.54 -3.65 -0.85
C HIS A 58 -12.50 -3.92 -2.36
N LEU A 59 -11.39 -3.56 -3.02
CA LEU A 59 -11.21 -3.80 -4.45
C LEU A 59 -11.26 -5.28 -4.80
N LEU A 60 -10.65 -6.16 -3.98
CA LEU A 60 -10.75 -7.62 -4.18
C LEU A 60 -12.20 -8.10 -4.11
N LYS A 61 -13.01 -7.57 -3.17
CA LYS A 61 -14.44 -7.88 -3.09
C LYS A 61 -15.20 -7.38 -4.32
N ASP A 62 -14.88 -6.18 -4.80
CA ASP A 62 -15.49 -5.61 -6.00
C ASP A 62 -15.18 -6.44 -7.24
N ILE A 63 -13.94 -6.93 -7.37
CA ILE A 63 -13.52 -7.86 -8.44
C ILE A 63 -14.33 -9.16 -8.36
N ASP A 64 -14.51 -9.74 -7.18
CA ASP A 64 -15.28 -10.98 -7.01
C ASP A 64 -16.75 -10.79 -7.40
N ILE A 65 -17.37 -9.68 -6.97
CA ILE A 65 -18.74 -9.32 -7.35
C ILE A 65 -18.85 -9.19 -8.87
N LEU A 66 -17.88 -8.52 -9.51
CA LEU A 66 -17.86 -8.35 -10.96
C LEU A 66 -17.71 -9.68 -11.67
N ARG A 67 -16.80 -10.55 -11.24
CA ARG A 67 -16.58 -11.87 -11.86
C ARG A 67 -17.85 -12.72 -11.83
N VAL A 68 -18.57 -12.76 -10.71
CA VAL A 68 -19.83 -13.51 -10.61
C VAL A 68 -20.84 -12.97 -11.65
N LYS A 69 -21.00 -11.64 -11.71
CA LYS A 69 -21.95 -11.01 -12.65
C LYS A 69 -21.54 -11.17 -14.11
N TYR A 70 -20.26 -11.01 -14.42
CA TYR A 70 -19.75 -11.14 -15.79
C TYR A 70 -19.79 -12.58 -16.29
N THR A 71 -19.52 -13.55 -15.41
CA THR A 71 -19.63 -14.97 -15.73
C THR A 71 -21.08 -15.34 -16.04
N ALA A 72 -22.02 -14.91 -15.18
CA ALA A 72 -23.45 -15.12 -15.43
C ALA A 72 -23.89 -14.49 -16.77
N LEU A 73 -23.47 -13.24 -17.02
CA LEU A 73 -23.75 -12.54 -18.27
C LEU A 73 -23.19 -13.32 -19.48
N LYS A 74 -21.95 -13.81 -19.40
CA LYS A 74 -21.33 -14.61 -20.47
C LYS A 74 -22.12 -15.87 -20.78
N THR A 75 -22.52 -16.63 -19.77
CA THR A 75 -23.30 -17.85 -19.96
C THR A 75 -24.60 -17.55 -20.70
N ILE A 76 -25.29 -16.47 -20.32
CA ILE A 76 -26.52 -16.04 -20.98
C ILE A 76 -26.25 -15.60 -22.43
N LEU A 77 -25.18 -14.82 -22.67
CA LEU A 77 -24.81 -14.36 -24.01
C LEU A 77 -24.44 -15.53 -24.93
N GLN A 78 -23.79 -16.58 -24.41
CA GLN A 78 -23.45 -17.78 -25.18
C GLN A 78 -24.68 -18.51 -25.70
N CYS A 79 -25.80 -18.47 -24.96
CA CYS A 79 -27.07 -19.05 -25.38
C CYS A 79 -27.79 -18.25 -26.47
N VAL A 80 -27.33 -17.04 -26.81
CA VAL A 80 -27.94 -16.20 -27.86
C VAL A 80 -27.43 -16.64 -29.25
N PRO A 81 -28.31 -17.16 -30.13
CA PRO A 81 -27.95 -17.49 -31.51
C PRO A 81 -27.57 -16.23 -32.28
N ILE A 82 -26.58 -16.35 -33.16
CA ILE A 82 -26.14 -15.27 -34.04
C ILE A 82 -27.31 -14.95 -35.00
N ASN A 83 -27.66 -13.66 -35.15
CA ASN A 83 -28.73 -13.15 -36.03
C ASN A 83 -30.19 -13.31 -35.55
N GLN A 84 -30.43 -13.63 -34.28
CA GLN A 84 -31.79 -13.63 -33.69
C GLN A 84 -31.97 -12.51 -32.66
N ILE A 85 -33.22 -12.05 -32.48
CA ILE A 85 -33.55 -11.12 -31.40
C ILE A 85 -33.30 -11.84 -30.07
N PRO A 86 -32.55 -11.24 -29.13
CA PRO A 86 -32.37 -11.81 -27.80
C PRO A 86 -33.72 -12.10 -27.15
N SER A 87 -33.88 -13.29 -26.58
CA SER A 87 -35.13 -13.65 -25.92
C SER A 87 -35.49 -12.64 -24.81
N PRO A 88 -36.77 -12.51 -24.42
CA PRO A 88 -37.17 -11.62 -23.33
C PRO A 88 -36.35 -11.81 -22.05
N MET A 89 -35.95 -13.05 -21.76
CA MET A 89 -35.07 -13.41 -20.64
C MET A 89 -33.66 -12.83 -20.78
N VAL A 90 -33.08 -12.84 -21.98
CA VAL A 90 -31.77 -12.22 -22.23
C VAL A 90 -31.87 -10.70 -22.11
N MET A 91 -32.96 -10.12 -22.60
CA MET A 91 -33.22 -8.69 -22.49
C MET A 91 -33.34 -8.23 -21.02
N THR A 92 -33.99 -9.02 -20.16
CA THR A 92 -34.07 -8.72 -18.72
C THR A 92 -32.69 -8.72 -18.06
N HIS A 93 -31.84 -9.69 -18.37
CA HIS A 93 -30.47 -9.73 -17.82
C HIS A 93 -29.57 -8.62 -18.35
N LEU A 94 -29.72 -8.22 -19.62
CA LEU A 94 -29.02 -7.07 -20.18
C LEU A 94 -29.48 -5.76 -19.54
N THR A 95 -30.78 -5.65 -19.25
CA THR A 95 -31.33 -4.52 -18.50
C THR A 95 -30.77 -4.48 -17.08
N GLU A 96 -30.74 -5.62 -16.39
CA GLU A 96 -30.15 -5.76 -15.04
C GLU A 96 -28.66 -5.37 -15.05
N PHE A 97 -27.90 -5.86 -16.02
CA PHE A 97 -26.49 -5.52 -16.19
C PHE A 97 -26.28 -4.01 -16.42
N SER A 98 -27.12 -3.38 -17.23
CA SER A 98 -27.04 -1.93 -17.49
C SER A 98 -27.38 -1.07 -16.27
N ASN A 99 -28.22 -1.59 -15.36
CA ASN A 99 -28.66 -0.92 -14.14
C ASN A 99 -27.84 -1.29 -12.90
N PHE A 100 -27.00 -2.33 -12.97
CA PHE A 100 -26.08 -2.72 -11.91
C PHE A 100 -25.28 -1.50 -11.42
N SER A 101 -24.90 -1.36 -10.15
CA SER A 101 -24.04 -0.24 -9.76
C SER A 101 -22.59 -0.61 -10.06
N ASN A 102 -21.84 0.27 -10.71
CA ASN A 102 -20.43 0.01 -10.96
C ASN A 102 -19.64 0.14 -9.64
N PRO A 103 -18.96 -0.92 -9.17
CA PRO A 103 -18.28 -0.88 -7.89
C PRO A 103 -17.01 0.00 -7.90
N PHE A 104 -16.44 0.30 -9.07
CA PHE A 104 -15.24 1.14 -9.21
C PHE A 104 -15.51 2.65 -9.32
N THR A 105 -16.79 3.06 -9.33
CA THR A 105 -17.17 4.47 -9.47
C THR A 105 -16.64 5.35 -8.32
N SER A 106 -16.26 4.74 -7.19
CA SER A 106 -15.57 5.39 -6.07
C SER A 106 -14.08 5.70 -6.34
N SER A 107 -13.60 5.58 -7.59
CA SER A 107 -12.22 5.91 -8.00
C SER A 107 -11.70 7.25 -7.47
N ASP A 108 -12.59 8.22 -7.25
CA ASP A 108 -12.27 9.51 -6.62
C ASP A 108 -11.70 9.36 -5.19
N GLN A 109 -12.14 8.35 -4.44
CA GLN A 109 -11.55 8.03 -3.13
C GLN A 109 -10.12 7.52 -3.24
N VAL A 110 -9.78 6.79 -4.31
CA VAL A 110 -8.39 6.32 -4.52
C VAL A 110 -7.49 7.53 -4.80
N ARG A 111 -7.93 8.47 -5.65
CA ARG A 111 -7.16 9.68 -6.02
C ARG A 111 -7.02 10.69 -4.87
N VAL A 112 -8.08 10.93 -4.09
CA VAL A 112 -8.00 11.81 -2.91
C VAL A 112 -7.08 11.22 -1.85
N LYS A 113 -7.12 9.89 -1.66
CA LYS A 113 -6.24 9.23 -0.69
C LYS A 113 -4.78 9.25 -1.16
N GLN A 114 -4.48 9.11 -2.46
CA GLN A 114 -3.12 9.24 -3.03
C GLN A 114 -2.40 10.54 -2.63
N TYR A 115 -3.10 11.67 -2.64
CA TYR A 115 -2.51 12.96 -2.23
C TYR A 115 -2.04 12.94 -0.76
N GLN A 116 -2.83 12.33 0.13
CA GLN A 116 -2.47 12.20 1.55
C GLN A 116 -1.25 11.27 1.74
N TYR A 117 -1.12 10.21 0.94
CA TYR A 117 0.04 9.31 0.97
C TYR A 117 1.35 10.01 0.56
N PHE A 118 1.32 10.81 -0.52
CA PHE A 118 2.51 11.53 -0.98
C PHE A 118 3.02 12.55 0.08
N ASN A 119 2.11 13.21 0.79
CA ASN A 119 2.48 14.11 1.87
C ASN A 119 3.14 13.36 3.05
N LEU A 120 2.60 12.22 3.45
CA LEU A 120 3.20 11.39 4.48
C LEU A 120 4.61 10.94 4.09
N GLN A 121 4.79 10.45 2.86
CA GLN A 121 6.08 10.01 2.35
C GLN A 121 7.13 11.12 2.45
N LYS A 122 6.81 12.34 1.99
CA LYS A 122 7.71 13.50 2.11
C LYS A 122 8.07 13.81 3.56
N ARG A 123 7.11 13.72 4.47
CA ARG A 123 7.35 13.94 5.91
C ARG A 123 8.27 12.88 6.51
N LEU A 124 8.09 11.62 6.13
CA LEU A 124 8.94 10.51 6.54
C LEU A 124 10.37 10.67 6.01
N GLU A 125 10.54 11.01 4.73
CA GLU A 125 11.84 11.28 4.11
C GLU A 125 12.57 12.44 4.81
N SER A 126 11.88 13.57 5.03
CA SER A 126 12.44 14.70 5.77
C SER A 126 12.88 14.32 7.19
N SER A 127 12.06 13.51 7.89
CA SER A 127 12.36 13.03 9.23
C SER A 127 13.56 12.08 9.25
N ARG A 128 13.65 11.18 8.27
CA ARG A 128 14.80 10.29 8.06
C ARG A 128 16.09 11.08 7.88
N HIS A 129 16.10 12.06 6.97
CA HIS A 129 17.28 12.88 6.73
C HIS A 129 17.73 13.65 7.98
N LYS A 130 16.77 14.16 8.77
CA LYS A 130 17.05 14.81 10.06
C LYS A 130 17.66 13.85 11.08
N ALA A 131 17.17 12.62 11.17
CA ALA A 131 17.71 11.60 12.07
C ALA A 131 19.14 11.20 11.67
N GLN A 132 19.39 11.00 10.37
CA GLN A 132 20.71 10.69 9.83
C GLN A 132 21.72 11.83 10.05
N ALA A 133 21.32 13.08 9.82
CA ALA A 133 22.18 14.24 10.05
C ALA A 133 22.62 14.35 11.51
N LYS A 134 21.70 14.11 12.46
CA LYS A 134 22.03 14.08 13.89
C LYS A 134 22.99 12.94 14.26
N LEU A 135 22.84 11.77 13.63
CA LEU A 135 23.71 10.63 13.88
C LEU A 135 25.12 10.89 13.34
N GLN A 136 25.24 11.48 12.15
CA GLN A 136 26.52 11.91 11.61
C GLN A 136 27.18 12.98 12.47
N LEU A 137 26.41 13.95 13.00
CA LEU A 137 26.93 14.96 13.92
C LEU A 137 27.47 14.31 15.21
N ALA A 138 26.72 13.38 15.80
CA ALA A 138 27.17 12.65 17.00
C ALA A 138 28.45 11.86 16.75
N ALA A 139 28.55 11.17 15.61
CA ALA A 139 29.74 10.44 15.21
C ALA A 139 30.96 11.37 14.99
N LYS A 140 30.75 12.54 14.35
CA LYS A 140 31.80 13.56 14.15
C LYS A 140 32.29 14.14 15.47
N ILE A 141 31.39 14.45 16.40
CA ILE A 141 31.75 14.96 17.75
C ILE A 141 32.58 13.91 18.49
N LYS A 142 32.22 12.63 18.39
CA LYS A 142 32.98 11.53 19.00
C LYS A 142 34.39 11.44 18.43
N CYS A 143 34.53 11.46 17.11
CA CYS A 143 35.84 11.43 16.44
C CYS A 143 36.71 12.65 16.85
N GLY A 144 36.11 13.85 16.88
CA GLY A 144 36.78 15.06 17.36
C GLY A 144 37.22 14.96 18.83
N SER A 145 36.36 14.42 19.70
CA SER A 145 36.70 14.20 21.12
C SER A 145 37.81 13.17 21.31
N ALA A 146 37.82 12.08 20.53
CA ALA A 146 38.87 11.07 20.59
C ALA A 146 40.23 11.64 20.15
N CYS A 147 40.23 12.51 19.13
CA CYS A 147 41.43 13.23 18.69
C CYS A 147 41.95 14.16 19.79
N LEU A 148 41.07 14.95 20.42
CA LEU A 148 41.45 15.82 21.54
C LEU A 148 42.00 15.03 22.73
N VAL A 149 41.37 13.92 23.10
CA VAL A 149 41.87 13.04 24.17
C VAL A 149 43.23 12.46 23.80
N ALA A 150 43.46 12.04 22.57
CA ALA A 150 44.75 11.53 22.12
C ALA A 150 45.85 12.60 22.19
N VAL A 151 45.56 13.83 21.75
CA VAL A 151 46.50 14.96 21.81
C VAL A 151 46.81 15.37 23.25
N ILE A 152 45.79 15.46 24.11
CA ILE A 152 45.96 15.78 25.54
C ILE A 152 46.76 14.68 26.24
N THR A 153 46.48 13.41 25.95
CA THR A 153 47.22 12.29 26.57
C THR A 153 48.67 12.30 26.12
N ALA A 154 48.95 12.54 24.84
CA ALA A 154 50.32 12.63 24.33
C ALA A 154 51.09 13.81 24.94
N SER A 155 50.47 14.99 25.07
CA SER A 155 51.11 16.15 25.70
C SER A 155 51.31 15.96 27.20
N LEU A 156 50.36 15.32 27.90
CA LEU A 156 50.49 15.00 29.32
C LEU A 156 51.63 14.02 29.59
N VAL A 157 51.84 13.02 28.73
CA VAL A 157 52.97 12.09 28.82
C VAL A 157 54.30 12.83 28.72
N VAL A 158 54.43 13.79 27.80
CA VAL A 158 55.66 14.61 27.66
C VAL A 158 55.88 15.48 28.91
N ILE A 159 54.82 16.07 29.46
CA ILE A 159 54.89 16.88 30.68
C ILE A 159 55.27 16.02 31.90
N ILE A 160 54.71 14.82 32.05
CA ILE A 160 55.02 13.90 33.17
C ILE A 160 56.47 13.41 33.11
N ILE A 161 57.01 13.18 31.91
CA ILE A 161 58.43 12.80 31.73
C ILE A 161 59.36 13.97 32.09
N PHE A 162 58.96 15.21 31.77
CA PHE A 162 59.76 16.41 32.01
C PHE A 162 59.70 16.89 33.47
N TYR A 163 58.54 16.76 34.11
CA TYR A 163 58.28 17.14 35.49
C TYR A 163 58.05 15.87 36.31
N GLY A 164 59.13 15.25 36.76
CA GLY A 164 59.09 14.07 37.62
C GLY A 164 58.16 14.28 38.82
N LEU A 165 57.08 13.50 38.86
CA LEU A 165 56.15 13.27 39.97
C LEU A 165 55.56 14.53 40.65
N ALA A 166 54.39 14.97 40.19
CA ALA A 166 53.43 15.63 41.07
C ALA A 166 51.96 15.40 40.63
N LEU A 167 51.29 14.55 41.41
CA LEU A 167 49.84 14.50 41.68
C LEU A 167 48.87 14.28 40.51
N ILE A 168 48.61 13.00 40.23
CA ILE A 168 47.39 12.56 39.54
C ILE A 168 46.28 12.42 40.58
N MET A 169 45.50 13.48 40.79
CA MET A 169 44.16 13.37 41.35
C MET A 169 43.25 14.46 40.78
N ALA A 170 42.41 14.09 39.81
CA ALA A 170 40.96 14.26 39.86
C ALA A 170 40.34 14.10 38.45
N MET A 171 39.41 13.16 38.35
CA MET A 171 38.36 13.01 37.33
C MET A 171 38.72 12.55 35.89
N PRO A 172 38.67 11.24 35.61
CA PRO A 172 38.27 10.75 34.30
C PRO A 172 36.73 10.61 34.28
N GLY A 173 36.03 11.73 34.14
CA GLY A 173 34.57 11.80 34.34
C GLY A 173 33.72 12.21 33.13
N LEU A 174 34.28 12.38 31.93
CA LEU A 174 33.51 12.92 30.77
C LEU A 174 33.48 12.04 29.51
N ALA A 175 33.94 10.79 29.58
CA ALA A 175 33.82 9.87 28.43
C ALA A 175 32.46 9.14 28.34
N SER A 176 31.59 9.26 29.35
CA SER A 176 30.36 8.44 29.47
C SER A 176 29.05 9.19 29.16
N MET A 177 29.10 10.36 28.54
CA MET A 177 27.88 11.07 28.12
C MET A 177 27.69 10.90 26.60
N ASN A 178 26.61 10.22 26.20
CA ASN A 178 25.98 10.14 24.87
C ASN A 178 25.96 8.80 24.11
N LEU A 179 26.65 7.75 24.55
CA LEU A 179 26.54 6.41 23.91
C LEU A 179 25.08 5.88 23.89
N GLY A 180 24.31 6.12 24.96
CA GLY A 180 22.90 5.77 25.03
C GLY A 180 21.99 6.61 24.11
N SER A 181 22.39 7.84 23.78
CA SER A 181 21.64 8.74 22.89
C SER A 181 21.87 8.38 21.42
N GLU A 182 23.12 8.09 21.05
CA GLU A 182 23.49 7.68 19.69
C GLU A 182 22.80 6.36 19.30
N ARG A 183 22.83 5.34 20.18
CA ARG A 183 22.14 4.06 19.92
C ARG A 183 20.63 4.23 19.80
N LYS A 184 20.01 5.11 20.59
CA LYS A 184 18.58 5.44 20.48
C LYS A 184 18.27 6.16 19.16
N LEU A 185 19.11 7.11 18.76
CA LEU A 185 18.97 7.84 17.51
C LEU A 185 19.17 6.93 16.28
N ALA A 186 20.12 6.00 16.34
CA ALA A 186 20.35 5.00 15.30
C ALA A 186 19.12 4.10 15.12
N LYS A 187 18.51 3.63 16.23
CA LYS A 187 17.27 2.85 16.19
C LYS A 187 16.10 3.63 15.58
N VAL A 188 15.97 4.91 15.93
CA VAL A 188 14.96 5.81 15.34
C VAL A 188 15.20 6.02 13.86
N ALA A 189 16.46 6.23 13.45
CA ALA A 189 16.82 6.43 12.05
C ALA A 189 16.52 5.17 11.21
N ALA A 190 16.82 3.98 11.74
CA ALA A 190 16.50 2.71 11.09
C ALA A 190 14.98 2.53 10.89
N ARG A 191 14.18 2.76 11.93
CA ARG A 191 12.70 2.67 11.85
C ARG A 191 12.10 3.70 10.89
N LEU A 192 12.62 4.92 10.88
CA LEU A 192 12.16 5.94 9.93
C LEU A 192 12.58 5.62 8.49
N ASP A 193 13.73 4.97 8.28
CA ASP A 193 14.13 4.52 6.95
C ASP A 193 13.25 3.37 6.44
N ALA A 194 12.95 2.39 7.29
CA ALA A 194 12.00 1.32 6.98
C ALA A 194 10.60 1.89 6.67
N ALA A 195 10.07 2.77 7.52
CA ALA A 195 8.77 3.41 7.29
C ALA A 195 8.75 4.28 6.02
N ALA A 196 9.82 5.02 5.72
CA ALA A 196 9.92 5.80 4.49
C ALA A 196 9.92 4.91 3.24
N LYS A 197 10.70 3.81 3.25
CA LYS A 197 10.73 2.81 2.17
C LYS A 197 9.37 2.14 2.00
N GLY A 198 8.75 1.70 3.09
CA GLY A 198 7.40 1.11 3.06
C GLY A 198 6.36 2.09 2.52
N SER A 199 6.43 3.38 2.91
CA SER A 199 5.52 4.40 2.41
C SER A 199 5.69 4.66 0.91
N TYR A 200 6.92 4.58 0.39
CA TYR A 200 7.18 4.69 -1.05
C TYR A 200 6.55 3.53 -1.83
N ILE A 201 6.73 2.30 -1.35
CA ILE A 201 6.17 1.09 -1.98
C ILE A 201 4.65 1.19 -2.04
N VAL A 202 4.00 1.45 -0.91
CA VAL A 202 2.53 1.57 -0.84
C VAL A 202 2.01 2.69 -1.76
N ASN A 203 2.72 3.80 -1.85
CA ASN A 203 2.31 4.89 -2.75
C ASN A 203 2.39 4.48 -4.23
N LYS A 204 3.46 3.78 -4.62
CA LYS A 204 3.64 3.26 -5.98
C LYS A 204 2.57 2.23 -6.34
N ASP A 205 2.27 1.34 -5.41
CA ASP A 205 1.23 0.32 -5.53
C ASP A 205 -0.17 0.94 -5.69
N LEU A 206 -0.48 1.97 -4.90
CA LEU A 206 -1.74 2.70 -5.03
C LEU A 206 -1.83 3.48 -6.35
N GLU A 207 -0.73 4.00 -6.87
CA GLU A 207 -0.69 4.63 -8.18
C GLU A 207 -1.01 3.64 -9.29
N MET A 208 -0.35 2.47 -9.28
CA MET A 208 -0.58 1.43 -10.27
C MET A 208 -1.99 0.85 -10.17
N THR A 209 -2.44 0.54 -8.95
CA THR A 209 -3.82 0.10 -8.67
C THR A 209 -4.84 1.11 -9.20
N SER A 210 -4.65 2.40 -8.95
CA SER A 210 -5.58 3.44 -9.44
C SER A 210 -5.66 3.48 -10.96
N ARG A 211 -4.53 3.31 -11.66
CA ARG A 211 -4.50 3.30 -13.13
C ARG A 211 -5.27 2.08 -13.67
N LEU A 212 -5.08 0.91 -13.08
CA LEU A 212 -5.79 -0.32 -13.45
C LEU A 212 -7.29 -0.21 -13.18
N VAL A 213 -7.68 0.32 -12.01
CA VAL A 213 -9.08 0.55 -11.65
C VAL A 213 -9.75 1.54 -12.61
N VAL A 214 -9.07 2.63 -13.01
CA VAL A 214 -9.61 3.58 -14.00
C VAL A 214 -9.84 2.89 -15.34
N ARG A 215 -8.88 2.10 -15.83
CA ARG A 215 -9.03 1.34 -17.09
C ARG A 215 -10.22 0.38 -17.03
N LEU A 216 -10.35 -0.38 -15.96
CA LEU A 216 -11.47 -1.31 -15.75
C LEU A 216 -12.81 -0.58 -15.66
N ASN A 217 -12.85 0.54 -14.93
CA ASN A 217 -14.03 1.38 -14.79
C ASN A 217 -14.50 1.91 -16.15
N ASP A 218 -13.58 2.41 -16.97
CA ASP A 218 -13.89 2.97 -18.28
C ASP A 218 -14.42 1.91 -19.24
N GLU A 219 -13.80 0.73 -19.26
CA GLU A 219 -14.25 -0.40 -20.09
C GLU A 219 -15.63 -0.91 -19.62
N LEU A 220 -15.85 -1.03 -18.30
CA LEU A 220 -17.14 -1.43 -17.74
C LEU A 220 -18.25 -0.43 -18.03
N GLU A 221 -18.00 0.87 -17.82
CA GLU A 221 -18.96 1.94 -18.13
C GLU A 221 -19.25 2.02 -19.63
N TYR A 222 -18.24 1.80 -20.48
CA TYR A 222 -18.43 1.72 -21.92
C TYR A 222 -19.42 0.60 -22.29
N MET A 223 -19.20 -0.61 -21.79
CA MET A 223 -20.08 -1.77 -22.06
C MET A 223 -21.49 -1.54 -21.52
N ARG A 224 -21.63 -1.04 -20.29
CA ARG A 224 -22.93 -0.74 -19.68
C ARG A 224 -23.71 0.32 -20.44
N ARG A 225 -23.04 1.40 -20.86
CA ARG A 225 -23.65 2.48 -21.64
C ARG A 225 -24.15 1.97 -22.99
N ARG A 226 -23.37 1.14 -23.68
CA ARG A 226 -23.76 0.48 -24.93
C ARG A 226 -25.02 -0.36 -24.76
N VAL A 227 -25.08 -1.19 -23.71
CA VAL A 227 -26.27 -1.99 -23.39
C VAL A 227 -27.46 -1.11 -23.05
N LYS A 228 -27.28 -0.08 -22.21
CA LYS A 228 -28.35 0.84 -21.78
C LYS A 228 -29.00 1.57 -22.96
N ILE A 229 -28.19 2.04 -23.90
CA ILE A 229 -28.69 2.71 -25.12
C ILE A 229 -29.52 1.74 -25.95
N TRP A 230 -29.04 0.52 -26.15
CA TRP A 230 -29.75 -0.50 -26.93
C TRP A 230 -31.06 -0.92 -26.28
N VAL A 231 -31.05 -1.23 -24.97
CA VAL A 231 -32.26 -1.58 -24.20
C VAL A 231 -33.32 -0.47 -24.27
N LYS A 232 -32.91 0.80 -24.25
CA LYS A 232 -33.83 1.94 -24.38
C LYS A 232 -34.44 2.07 -25.78
N ARG A 233 -33.70 1.72 -26.83
CA ARG A 233 -34.16 1.88 -28.23
C ARG A 233 -35.13 0.80 -28.69
N ARG A 234 -35.15 -0.38 -28.05
CA ARG A 234 -36.04 -1.57 -28.28
C ARG A 234 -36.23 -2.11 -29.72
N GLU A 235 -35.86 -1.40 -30.78
CA GLU A 235 -36.44 -1.64 -32.11
C GLU A 235 -35.47 -2.27 -33.14
N ASN A 236 -34.14 -2.08 -33.01
CA ASN A 236 -33.19 -2.44 -34.07
C ASN A 236 -32.48 -3.79 -33.83
N ARG A 237 -32.79 -4.80 -34.66
CA ARG A 237 -32.17 -6.14 -34.63
C ARG A 237 -30.64 -6.10 -34.87
N VAL A 238 -30.20 -5.24 -35.78
CA VAL A 238 -28.77 -5.08 -36.15
C VAL A 238 -27.97 -4.55 -34.97
N GLU A 239 -28.45 -3.49 -34.31
CA GLU A 239 -27.78 -2.90 -33.13
C GLU A 239 -27.69 -3.88 -31.96
N GLY A 240 -28.68 -4.79 -31.80
CA GLY A 240 -28.66 -5.80 -30.74
C GLY A 240 -27.61 -6.88 -30.94
N ASN A 241 -27.46 -7.38 -32.17
CA ASN A 241 -26.42 -8.36 -32.49
C ASN A 241 -25.03 -7.75 -32.28
N ASP A 242 -24.83 -6.49 -32.67
CA ASP A 242 -23.56 -5.77 -32.47
C ASP A 242 -23.20 -5.62 -30.99
N VAL A 243 -24.18 -5.31 -30.12
CA VAL A 243 -23.94 -5.20 -28.67
C VAL A 243 -23.63 -6.56 -28.05
N VAL A 244 -24.32 -7.63 -28.44
CA VAL A 244 -24.04 -8.99 -27.96
C VAL A 244 -22.65 -9.45 -28.41
N GLN A 245 -22.28 -9.23 -29.67
CA GLN A 245 -20.95 -9.54 -30.18
C GLN A 245 -19.86 -8.72 -29.50
N LEU A 246 -20.10 -7.43 -29.28
CA LEU A 246 -19.19 -6.56 -28.53
C LEU A 246 -18.94 -7.11 -27.13
N LEU A 247 -19.99 -7.45 -26.38
CA LEU A 247 -19.87 -8.02 -25.03
C LEU A 247 -19.12 -9.36 -25.05
N LYS A 248 -19.42 -10.25 -26.00
CA LYS A 248 -18.70 -11.51 -26.18
C LYS A 248 -17.22 -11.29 -26.46
N LYS A 249 -16.88 -10.35 -27.35
CA LYS A 249 -15.49 -10.02 -27.71
C LYS A 249 -14.73 -9.39 -26.56
N LYS A 250 -15.35 -8.45 -25.83
CA LYS A 250 -14.72 -7.71 -24.73
C LYS A 250 -14.62 -8.52 -23.44
N HIS A 251 -15.38 -9.60 -23.31
CA HIS A 251 -15.35 -10.45 -22.12
C HIS A 251 -13.95 -10.97 -21.78
N CYS A 252 -13.21 -11.51 -22.76
CA CYS A 252 -11.87 -12.05 -22.49
C CYS A 252 -10.91 -10.95 -22.03
N SER A 253 -10.86 -9.83 -22.76
CA SER A 253 -10.00 -8.69 -22.40
C SER A 253 -10.36 -8.08 -21.05
N PHE A 254 -11.64 -8.05 -20.68
CA PHE A 254 -12.08 -7.51 -19.40
C PHE A 254 -11.69 -8.43 -18.24
N ASN A 255 -11.84 -9.76 -18.41
CA ASN A 255 -11.39 -10.72 -17.40
C ASN A 255 -9.86 -10.70 -17.24
N GLU A 256 -9.10 -10.58 -18.32
CA GLU A 256 -7.64 -10.43 -18.25
C GLU A 256 -7.25 -9.18 -17.44
N GLN A 257 -7.95 -8.06 -17.62
CA GLN A 257 -7.73 -6.85 -16.81
C GLN A 257 -8.12 -7.03 -15.34
N LEU A 258 -9.17 -7.80 -15.04
CA LEU A 258 -9.55 -8.15 -13.67
C LEU A 258 -8.50 -9.06 -13.02
N ASP A 259 -7.93 -10.00 -13.78
CA ASP A 259 -6.86 -10.88 -13.33
C ASP A 259 -5.57 -10.08 -13.06
N GLU A 260 -5.20 -9.15 -13.96
CA GLU A 260 -4.07 -8.23 -13.77
C GLU A 260 -4.23 -7.39 -12.50
N LEU A 261 -5.42 -6.84 -12.26
CA LEU A 261 -5.70 -6.09 -11.04
C LEU A 261 -5.66 -6.99 -9.80
N GLU A 262 -6.25 -8.17 -9.82
CA GLU A 262 -6.25 -9.09 -8.68
C GLU A 262 -4.82 -9.53 -8.32
N GLU A 263 -4.01 -9.88 -9.32
CA GLU A 263 -2.61 -10.25 -9.14
C GLU A 263 -1.81 -9.10 -8.53
N HIS A 264 -1.97 -7.89 -9.06
CA HIS A 264 -1.31 -6.71 -8.52
C HIS A 264 -1.72 -6.46 -7.06
N LEU A 265 -3.00 -6.56 -6.72
CA LEU A 265 -3.48 -6.40 -5.34
C LEU A 265 -2.86 -7.44 -4.39
N TYR A 266 -2.73 -8.71 -4.81
CA TYR A 266 -2.05 -9.73 -3.98
C TYR A 266 -0.58 -9.42 -3.77
N LEU A 267 0.13 -8.95 -4.80
CA LEU A 267 1.52 -8.51 -4.67
C LEU A 267 1.63 -7.35 -3.67
N CYS A 268 0.75 -6.34 -3.77
CA CYS A 268 0.73 -5.22 -2.82
C CYS A 268 0.47 -5.69 -1.38
N PHE A 269 -0.37 -6.70 -1.16
CA PHE A 269 -0.57 -7.29 0.17
C PHE A 269 0.69 -7.96 0.70
N ILE A 270 1.40 -8.71 -0.14
CA ILE A 270 2.66 -9.35 0.24
C ILE A 270 3.70 -8.28 0.61
N ASP A 271 3.84 -7.24 -0.21
CA ASP A 271 4.78 -6.14 0.03
C ASP A 271 4.46 -5.38 1.32
N LEU A 272 3.17 -5.13 1.58
CA LEU A 272 2.70 -4.56 2.84
C LEU A 272 3.06 -5.42 4.06
N VAL A 273 2.85 -6.74 3.98
CA VAL A 273 3.15 -7.67 5.08
C VAL A 273 4.65 -7.81 5.29
N LEU A 274 5.44 -7.88 4.23
CA LEU A 274 6.91 -7.92 4.32
C LEU A 274 7.48 -6.65 4.95
N CYS A 275 6.93 -5.48 4.61
CA CYS A 275 7.33 -4.21 5.22
C CYS A 275 7.06 -4.17 6.74
N GLN A 276 6.04 -4.88 7.23
CA GLN A 276 5.67 -4.91 8.65
C GLN A 276 6.44 -5.95 9.47
N ILE A 277 7.02 -6.99 8.84
CA ILE A 277 7.78 -8.05 9.51
C ILE A 277 9.27 -7.68 9.68
N SER A 278 9.76 -6.74 8.86
CA SER A 278 11.16 -6.31 8.87
C SER A 278 11.50 -5.27 9.98
N ASP A 279 10.49 -4.79 10.73
CA ASP A 279 10.60 -3.82 11.83
C ASP A 279 10.54 -4.46 13.23
#